data_AF-A0A358DJV4-F1
#
_entry.id   AF-A0A358DJV4-F1
#
_cell.length_a   1.000
_cell.length_b   1.000
_cell.length_c   1.000
_cell.angle_alpha   90.00
_cell.angle_beta   90.00
_cell.angle_gamma   90.00
#
_symmetry.space_group_name_H-M   'P 1'
#
loop_
_entity.id
_entity.type
_entity.pdbx_description
1 polymer ?
#
loop_
_entity_poly.entity_id
_entity_poly.type
_entity_poly.pdbx_seq_one_letter_code
_entity_poly.pdbx_strand_id
1 'polypeptide(L)'
;MRLDLSSYITLERIPQRYYKPENDFEEYTLSRFEKIPIHIFEKSDRAAKKVASGIVKNLQKHQAEGKQFTLGVSGGSSPIQVYEELIRLHKEEGVSFNNLVVFNIYEFYPVSEPSLTNLQFIKDSFLNHIDIDPG
;
A
#
# COMPACT_ATOMS: atom_id res chain seq x y z
N MET A 1 -9.14 46.00 18.89
CA MET A 1 -9.69 44.73 18.40
C MET A 1 -8.71 44.17 17.38
N ARG A 2 -7.84 43.22 17.77
CA ARG A 2 -6.88 42.58 16.86
C ARG A 2 -7.56 41.36 16.25
N LEU A 3 -7.88 41.44 14.95
CA LEU A 3 -8.45 40.35 14.15
C LEU A 3 -7.31 39.56 13.46
N ASP A 4 -6.39 39.01 14.25
CA ASP A 4 -5.28 38.19 13.73
C ASP A 4 -5.53 36.72 14.06
N LEU A 5 -6.57 36.16 13.44
CA LEU A 5 -6.86 34.72 13.51
C LEU A 5 -6.48 33.99 12.21
N SER A 6 -6.08 34.71 11.16
CA SER A 6 -5.70 34.10 9.88
C SER A 6 -4.32 33.43 9.91
N SER A 7 -3.45 33.81 10.85
CA SER A 7 -2.10 33.28 11.02
C SER A 7 -2.04 31.90 11.70
N TYR A 8 -3.13 31.43 12.31
CA TYR A 8 -3.20 30.12 12.98
C TYR A 8 -3.76 28.99 12.11
N ILE A 9 -4.18 29.27 10.87
CA ILE A 9 -4.58 28.24 9.90
C ILE A 9 -3.33 27.88 9.09
N THR A 10 -2.35 27.24 9.71
CA THR A 10 -1.35 26.52 8.92
C THR A 10 -2.02 25.27 8.35
N LEU A 11 -2.07 25.17 7.02
CA LEU A 11 -2.54 23.98 6.28
C LEU A 11 -1.68 22.73 6.54
N GLU A 12 -0.71 22.81 7.45
CA GLU A 12 0.25 21.75 7.76
C GLU A 12 -0.33 20.63 8.62
N ARG A 13 -1.47 20.86 9.30
CA ARG A 13 -2.09 19.85 10.16
C ARG A 13 -3.51 19.53 9.74
N ILE A 14 -3.70 18.32 9.25
CA ILE A 14 -5.02 17.74 8.97
C ILE A 14 -5.71 17.46 10.32
N PRO A 15 -6.91 18.01 10.59
CA PRO A 15 -7.64 17.72 11.81
C PRO A 15 -7.91 16.21 11.99
N GLN A 16 -7.73 15.71 13.22
CA GLN A 16 -7.84 14.27 13.55
C GLN A 16 -9.18 13.66 13.14
N ARG A 17 -10.27 14.41 13.25
CA ARG A 17 -11.62 14.00 12.84
C ARG A 17 -11.73 13.49 11.41
N TYR A 18 -10.77 13.78 10.53
CA TYR A 18 -10.80 13.30 9.14
C TYR A 18 -10.19 11.91 8.94
N TYR A 19 -9.40 11.41 9.89
CA TYR A 19 -8.71 10.12 9.75
C TYR A 19 -8.76 9.25 11.01
N LYS A 20 -9.36 9.74 12.08
CA LYS A 20 -9.51 9.03 13.35
C LYS A 20 -10.87 9.37 13.96
N PRO A 21 -11.98 8.80 13.42
CA PRO A 21 -13.30 8.99 14.01
C PRO A 21 -13.31 8.44 15.44
N GLU A 22 -14.00 9.14 16.35
CA GLU A 22 -14.08 8.71 17.76
C GLU A 22 -15.26 7.76 18.02
N ASN A 23 -16.21 7.70 17.09
CA ASN A 23 -17.43 6.90 17.19
C ASN A 23 -18.00 6.52 15.81
N ASP A 24 -18.92 5.58 15.81
CA ASP A 24 -19.56 5.02 14.60
C ASP A 24 -20.28 6.09 13.75
N PHE A 25 -20.82 7.14 14.37
CA PHE A 25 -21.50 8.21 13.66
C PHE A 25 -20.53 9.06 12.83
N GLU A 26 -19.36 9.38 13.38
CA GLU A 26 -18.29 10.08 12.65
C GLU A 26 -17.70 9.21 11.54
N GLU A 27 -17.45 7.93 11.82
CA GLU A 27 -16.96 6.99 10.81
C GLU A 27 -17.95 6.86 9.65
N TYR A 28 -19.24 6.70 9.95
CA TYR A 28 -20.30 6.71 8.96
C TYR A 28 -20.32 8.01 8.15
N THR A 29 -20.17 9.15 8.81
CA THR A 29 -20.17 10.47 8.16
C THR A 29 -19.03 10.63 7.15
N LEU A 30 -17.85 10.07 7.46
CA LEU A 30 -16.67 10.08 6.59
C LEU A 30 -16.77 9.09 5.43
N SER A 31 -17.43 7.96 5.63
CA SER A 31 -17.51 6.84 4.67
C SER A 31 -18.88 6.68 3.99
N ARG A 32 -19.78 7.67 4.17
CA ARG A 32 -21.20 7.53 3.81
C ARG A 32 -21.47 7.18 2.35
N PHE A 33 -20.53 7.49 1.45
CA PHE A 33 -20.73 7.32 0.01
C PHE A 33 -20.12 6.02 -0.49
N GLU A 34 -18.95 5.65 0.01
CA GLU A 34 -18.28 4.42 -0.36
C GLU A 34 -18.91 3.29 0.45
N LYS A 35 -19.76 2.50 -0.22
CA LYS A 35 -20.53 1.40 0.39
C LYS A 35 -19.66 0.17 0.70
N ILE A 36 -18.41 0.38 1.09
CA ILE A 36 -17.39 -0.63 1.39
C ILE A 36 -16.54 -0.15 2.59
N PRO A 37 -15.85 -1.05 3.30
CA PRO A 37 -14.98 -0.64 4.39
C PRO A 37 -13.88 0.33 3.93
N ILE A 38 -13.77 1.49 4.59
CA ILE A 38 -12.74 2.50 4.32
C ILE A 38 -11.85 2.66 5.55
N HIS A 39 -10.56 2.85 5.31
CA HIS A 39 -9.64 3.28 6.36
C HIS A 39 -8.93 4.54 5.88
N ILE A 40 -9.12 5.65 6.59
CA ILE A 40 -8.51 6.94 6.27
C ILE A 40 -7.28 7.12 7.15
N PHE A 41 -6.17 7.54 6.56
CA PHE A 41 -4.91 7.78 7.27
C PHE A 41 -4.46 9.22 7.07
N GLU A 42 -3.84 9.77 8.11
CA GLU A 42 -3.25 11.11 8.08
C GLU A 42 -2.16 11.27 7.01
N LYS A 43 -1.39 10.19 6.79
CA LYS A 43 -0.24 10.16 5.89
C LYS A 43 -0.21 8.85 5.12
N SER A 44 0.32 8.91 3.91
CA SER A 44 0.40 7.78 3.00
C SER A 44 1.31 6.66 3.52
N ASP A 45 2.37 6.99 4.26
CA ASP A 45 3.28 6.01 4.87
C ASP A 45 2.55 5.10 5.87
N ARG A 46 1.64 5.65 6.68
CA ARG A 46 0.82 4.87 7.62
C ARG A 46 -0.17 3.98 6.90
N ALA A 47 -0.78 4.48 5.81
CA ALA A 47 -1.66 3.66 4.97
C ALA A 47 -0.89 2.50 4.33
N ALA A 48 0.29 2.78 3.76
CA ALA A 48 1.14 1.80 3.12
C ALA A 48 1.56 0.69 4.10
N LYS A 49 1.96 1.07 5.33
CA LYS A 49 2.27 0.11 6.41
C LYS A 49 1.09 -0.78 6.77
N LYS A 50 -0.12 -0.21 6.84
CA LYS A 50 -1.33 -1.00 7.10
C LYS A 50 -1.60 -1.99 5.98
N VAL A 51 -1.48 -1.58 4.72
CA VAL A 51 -1.68 -2.42 3.54
C VAL A 51 -0.63 -3.54 3.50
N ALA A 52 0.65 -3.21 3.63
CA ALA A 52 1.75 -4.18 3.65
C ALA A 52 1.57 -5.22 4.77
N SER A 53 1.24 -4.79 5.98
CA SER A 53 0.93 -5.69 7.10
C SER A 53 -0.25 -6.63 6.78
N GLY A 54 -1.29 -6.12 6.11
CA GLY A 54 -2.42 -6.94 5.66
C GLY A 54 -2.03 -7.99 4.62
N ILE A 55 -1.15 -7.62 3.68
CA ILE A 55 -0.61 -8.54 2.67
C ILE A 55 0.22 -9.64 3.35
N VAL A 56 1.18 -9.27 4.20
CA VAL A 56 2.05 -10.22 4.92
C VAL A 56 1.24 -11.16 5.79
N LYS A 57 0.23 -10.65 6.51
CA LYS A 57 -0.67 -11.50 7.31
C LYS A 57 -1.35 -12.58 6.47
N ASN A 58 -1.85 -12.23 5.28
CA ASN A 58 -2.49 -13.20 4.40
C ASN A 58 -1.49 -14.15 3.74
N LEU A 59 -0.31 -13.65 3.37
CA LEU A 59 0.79 -14.45 2.83
C LEU A 59 1.22 -15.53 3.82
N GLN A 60 1.50 -15.16 5.07
CA GLN A 60 1.90 -16.09 6.13
C GLN A 60 0.81 -17.09 6.46
N LYS A 61 -0.46 -16.66 6.41
CA LYS A 61 -1.61 -17.58 6.55
C LYS A 61 -1.59 -18.65 5.46
N HIS A 62 -1.40 -18.28 4.19
CA HIS A 62 -1.33 -19.24 3.10
C HIS A 62 -0.11 -20.16 3.24
N GLN A 63 1.03 -19.60 3.66
CA GLN A 63 2.25 -20.36 3.90
C GLN A 63 2.05 -21.44 4.98
N ALA A 64 1.40 -21.09 6.08
CA ALA A 64 1.05 -22.04 7.15
C ALA A 64 0.07 -23.13 6.68
N GLU A 65 -0.76 -22.84 5.67
CA GLU A 65 -1.65 -23.81 5.03
C GLU A 65 -0.97 -24.60 3.90
N GLY A 66 0.32 -24.36 3.62
CA GLY A 66 1.06 -24.98 2.51
C GLY A 66 0.55 -24.56 1.13
N LYS A 67 -0.06 -23.38 1.02
CA LYS A 67 -0.66 -22.83 -0.20
C LYS A 67 0.16 -21.67 -0.76
N GLN A 68 0.08 -21.52 -2.08
CA GLN A 68 0.55 -20.32 -2.77
C GLN A 68 -0.35 -19.13 -2.44
N PHE A 69 0.24 -17.95 -2.34
CA PHE A 69 -0.46 -16.67 -2.15
C PHE A 69 -0.36 -15.84 -3.43
N THR A 70 -1.50 -15.64 -4.10
CA THR A 70 -1.54 -14.90 -5.37
C THR A 70 -1.84 -13.42 -5.13
N LEU A 71 -1.00 -12.54 -5.68
CA LEU A 71 -1.14 -11.09 -5.59
C LEU A 71 -1.11 -10.43 -6.97
N GLY A 72 -2.16 -9.68 -7.30
CA GLY A 72 -2.14 -8.75 -8.42
C GLY A 72 -1.41 -7.47 -8.04
N VAL A 73 -0.42 -7.07 -8.85
CA VAL A 73 0.39 -5.87 -8.61
C VAL A 73 0.40 -4.95 -9.84
N SER A 74 0.47 -3.65 -9.58
CA SER A 74 0.54 -2.62 -10.62
C SER A 74 1.88 -1.88 -10.56
N GLY A 75 2.21 -1.14 -11.62
CA GLY A 75 3.22 -0.10 -11.49
C GLY A 75 2.61 1.21 -10.99
N GLY A 76 3.32 2.30 -11.27
CA GLY A 76 2.94 3.65 -10.87
C GLY A 76 3.47 4.04 -9.49
N SER A 77 3.21 5.28 -9.08
CA SER A 77 3.73 5.84 -7.82
C SER A 77 2.96 5.39 -6.58
N SER A 78 1.64 5.18 -6.70
CA SER A 78 0.77 4.80 -5.58
C SER A 78 1.24 3.54 -4.81
N PRO A 79 1.66 2.43 -5.45
CA PRO A 79 2.08 1.24 -4.72
C PRO A 79 3.52 1.29 -4.18
N ILE A 80 4.34 2.28 -4.56
CA ILE A 80 5.78 2.31 -4.21
C ILE A 80 5.99 2.19 -2.70
N GLN A 81 5.27 2.98 -1.90
CA GLN A 81 5.42 2.94 -0.44
C GLN A 81 4.99 1.60 0.16
N VAL A 82 4.08 0.88 -0.49
CA VAL A 82 3.70 -0.48 -0.07
C VAL A 82 4.83 -1.45 -0.40
N TYR A 83 5.45 -1.37 -1.58
CA TYR A 83 6.59 -2.20 -1.94
C TYR A 83 7.79 -1.94 -1.04
N GLU A 84 8.13 -0.67 -0.77
CA GLU A 84 9.19 -0.30 0.15
C GLU A 84 8.99 -0.92 1.54
N GLU A 85 7.76 -0.89 2.07
CA GLU A 85 7.48 -1.51 3.36
C GLU A 85 7.53 -3.04 3.29
N LEU A 86 7.04 -3.68 2.22
CA LEU A 86 7.16 -5.13 2.05
C LEU A 86 8.64 -5.58 1.97
N ILE A 87 9.48 -4.80 1.28
CA ILE A 87 10.92 -5.02 1.21
C ILE A 87 11.55 -4.84 2.59
N ARG A 88 11.14 -3.80 3.34
CA ARG A 88 11.62 -3.58 4.71
C ARG A 88 11.27 -4.77 5.61
N LEU A 89 10.01 -5.24 5.55
CA LEU A 89 9.54 -6.41 6.30
C LEU A 89 10.32 -7.68 5.92
N HIS A 90 10.69 -7.86 4.65
CA HIS A 90 11.57 -8.95 4.24
C HIS A 90 12.96 -8.84 4.88
N LYS A 91 13.63 -7.69 4.69
CA LYS A 91 15.03 -7.49 5.07
C LYS A 91 15.26 -7.39 6.57
N GLU A 92 14.34 -6.74 7.29
CA GLU A 92 14.49 -6.43 8.72
C GLU A 92 13.76 -7.42 9.63
N GLU A 93 12.64 -8.00 9.17
CA GLU A 93 11.77 -8.85 9.99
C GLU A 93 11.71 -10.31 9.49
N GLY A 94 12.41 -10.63 8.40
CA GLY A 94 12.55 -12.00 7.90
C GLY A 94 11.27 -12.56 7.27
N VAL A 95 10.36 -11.71 6.80
CA VAL A 95 9.17 -12.16 6.06
C VAL A 95 9.62 -12.79 4.74
N SER A 96 9.36 -14.09 4.57
CA SER A 96 9.63 -14.81 3.33
C SER A 96 8.47 -14.65 2.33
N PHE A 97 8.80 -14.44 1.07
CA PHE A 97 7.90 -14.34 -0.07
C PHE A 97 8.01 -15.56 -1.00
N ASN A 98 8.55 -16.67 -0.53
CA ASN A 98 8.81 -17.86 -1.34
C ASN A 98 7.55 -18.55 -1.89
N ASN A 99 6.38 -18.33 -1.28
CA ASN A 99 5.09 -18.83 -1.74
C ASN A 99 4.24 -17.73 -2.40
N LEU A 100 4.85 -16.60 -2.77
CA LEU A 100 4.17 -15.52 -3.46
C LEU A 100 4.13 -15.79 -4.96
N VAL A 101 2.94 -15.70 -5.55
CA VAL A 101 2.73 -15.67 -7.01
C VAL A 101 2.23 -14.29 -7.40
N VAL A 102 2.93 -13.63 -8.33
CA VAL A 102 2.61 -12.26 -8.72
C VAL A 102 2.00 -12.20 -10.12
N PHE A 103 0.88 -11.49 -10.25
CA PHE A 103 0.30 -11.13 -11.55
C PHE A 103 0.46 -9.63 -11.81
N ASN A 104 1.20 -9.29 -12.86
CA ASN A 104 1.19 -7.92 -13.39
C ASN A 104 -0.19 -7.63 -14.03
N ILE A 105 -0.90 -6.60 -13.55
CA ILE A 105 -2.30 -6.37 -13.94
C ILE A 105 -2.48 -5.59 -15.26
N TYR A 106 -1.43 -4.94 -15.78
CA TYR A 106 -1.46 -4.29 -17.09
C TYR A 106 -0.06 -4.14 -17.70
N GLU A 107 0.01 -3.90 -19.01
CA GLU A 107 1.24 -3.56 -19.72
C GLU A 107 0.97 -2.56 -20.85
N PHE A 108 1.99 -1.79 -21.25
CA PHE A 108 1.89 -0.87 -22.37
C PHE A 108 1.85 -1.61 -23.72
N TYR A 109 1.09 -1.06 -24.68
CA TYR A 109 1.01 -1.60 -26.03
C TYR A 109 1.07 -0.48 -27.09
N PRO A 110 1.96 -0.58 -28.10
CA PRO A 110 3.03 -1.58 -28.22
C PRO A 110 4.13 -1.36 -27.16
N VAL A 111 4.85 -2.42 -26.80
CA VAL A 111 6.07 -2.28 -25.99
C VAL A 111 7.14 -1.68 -26.90
N SER A 112 7.36 -0.36 -26.78
CA SER A 112 8.35 0.36 -27.57
C SER A 112 9.78 0.06 -27.13
N GLU A 113 9.99 -0.10 -25.82
CA GLU A 113 11.28 -0.40 -25.20
C GLU A 113 11.10 -1.39 -24.05
N PRO A 114 11.83 -2.53 -24.02
CA PRO A 114 11.70 -3.52 -22.94
C PRO A 114 11.99 -2.97 -21.54
N SER A 115 12.87 -1.97 -21.44
CA SER A 115 13.22 -1.28 -20.19
C SER A 115 12.12 -0.37 -19.66
N LEU A 116 11.16 0.03 -20.50
CA LEU A 116 10.05 0.92 -20.14
C LEU A 116 8.73 0.15 -20.05
N THR A 117 8.80 -1.07 -19.49
CA THR A 117 7.63 -1.91 -19.24
C THR A 117 7.16 -1.77 -17.80
N ASN A 118 5.85 -1.96 -17.58
CA ASN A 118 5.28 -2.03 -16.25
C ASN A 118 5.88 -3.20 -15.45
N LEU A 119 6.13 -4.34 -16.12
CA LEU A 119 6.81 -5.47 -15.49
C LEU A 119 8.22 -5.12 -15.02
N GLN A 120 9.02 -4.42 -15.84
CA GLN A 120 10.37 -4.01 -15.45
C GLN A 120 10.33 -3.07 -14.24
N PHE A 121 9.41 -2.10 -14.24
CA PHE A 121 9.19 -1.22 -13.09
C PHE A 121 8.87 -2.01 -11.81
N ILE A 122 7.96 -2.99 -11.88
CA ILE A 122 7.59 -3.84 -10.74
C ILE A 122 8.78 -4.66 -10.24
N LYS A 123 9.59 -5.21 -11.15
CA LYS A 123 10.80 -5.96 -10.78
C LYS A 123 11.79 -5.08 -10.02
N ASP A 124 12.08 -3.90 -10.56
CA ASP A 124 13.06 -2.98 -9.98
C ASP A 124 12.58 -2.37 -8.66
N SER A 125 11.27 -2.13 -8.53
CA SER A 125 10.69 -1.51 -7.33
C SER A 125 10.35 -2.51 -6.23
N PHE A 126 10.23 -3.81 -6.54
CA PHE A 126 9.73 -4.80 -5.59
C PHE A 126 10.39 -6.18 -5.73
N LEU A 127 10.18 -6.88 -6.85
CA LEU A 127 10.44 -8.33 -6.93
C LEU A 127 11.92 -8.69 -6.80
N ASN A 128 12.82 -7.84 -7.30
CA ASN A 128 14.27 -8.08 -7.20
C ASN A 128 14.82 -7.94 -5.77
N HIS A 129 14.00 -7.51 -4.81
CA HIS A 129 14.41 -7.21 -3.44
C HIS A 129 13.86 -8.19 -2.40
N ILE A 130 13.17 -9.24 -2.83
CA ILE A 130 12.54 -10.26 -1.97
C ILE A 130 12.88 -11.67 -2.46
N ASP A 131 12.66 -12.69 -1.62
CA ASP A 131 12.90 -14.11 -1.91
C ASP A 131 11.72 -14.78 -2.64
N ILE A 132 11.22 -14.14 -3.71
CA ILE A 132 10.20 -14.74 -4.59
C ILE A 132 10.84 -15.77 -5.54
N ASP A 133 10.16 -16.90 -5.76
CA ASP A 133 10.55 -17.89 -6.77
C ASP A 133 10.22 -17.36 -8.19
N PRO A 134 11.20 -17.20 -9.10
CA PRO A 134 10.95 -16.72 -10.45
C PRO A 134 10.15 -17.70 -11.33
N GLY A 135 10.02 -18.97 -10.91
CA GLY A 135 9.36 -20.03 -11.69
C GLY A 135 10.22 -20.66 -12.77
#